data_AF-A0A2T0KIH9-F1
#
_entry.id   AF-A0A2T0KIH9-F1
#
_cell.length_a   1.000
_cell.length_b   1.000
_cell.length_c   1.000
_cell.angle_alpha   90.00
_cell.angle_beta   90.00
_cell.angle_gamma   90.00
#
_symmetry.space_group_name_H-M   'P 1'
#
loop_
_entity.id
_entity.type
_entity.pdbx_description
1 polymer ?
#
loop_
_entity_poly.entity_id
_entity_poly.type
_entity_poly.pdbx_seq_one_letter_code
_entity_poly.pdbx_strand_id
1 'polypeptide(L)'
;MTTVSGHRAPAVTAAGAARIVGVSLGHATLAEADHWIRSLTPAPVLACTHLVAEPYPHVAISLLTAQAFATAPELAGAATTAAAGTSGRAVRFPGVERLTGALTVSEILQRSSIARVEVLGGGPADPATVVETGDFVRPQFRNGELVLVTTPAVGGTLVPFESRNPTPCCASH
;
A
#
# COMPACT_ATOMS: atom_id res chain seq x y z
N MET A 1 9.95 37.75 -4.38
CA MET A 1 11.11 36.85 -4.20
C MET A 1 10.56 35.56 -3.61
N THR A 2 10.15 34.64 -4.47
CA THR A 2 9.39 33.44 -4.09
C THR A 2 10.37 32.31 -3.82
N THR A 3 10.51 31.88 -2.57
CA THR A 3 11.39 30.78 -2.20
C THR A 3 10.71 29.45 -2.53
N VAL A 4 11.25 28.75 -3.52
CA VAL A 4 10.89 27.37 -3.83
C VAL A 4 11.43 26.49 -2.70
N SER A 5 10.54 25.96 -1.86
CA SER A 5 10.90 25.04 -0.79
C SER A 5 11.22 23.69 -1.41
N GLY A 6 12.50 23.41 -1.61
CA GLY A 6 12.99 22.13 -2.11
C GLY A 6 12.70 21.02 -1.11
N HIS A 7 11.88 20.04 -1.52
CA HIS A 7 11.65 18.82 -0.77
C HIS A 7 12.95 17.99 -0.76
N ARG A 8 13.80 18.22 0.25
CA ARG A 8 15.05 17.47 0.41
C ARG A 8 14.70 16.02 0.72
N ALA A 9 15.10 15.10 -0.15
CA ALA A 9 14.94 13.67 0.09
C ALA A 9 15.56 13.29 1.47
N PRO A 10 14.87 12.50 2.29
CA PRO A 10 15.40 12.09 3.59
C PRO A 10 16.72 11.35 3.42
N ALA A 11 17.68 11.63 4.30
CA ALA A 11 18.97 10.97 4.29
C ALA A 11 18.80 9.49 4.67
N VAL A 12 19.19 8.59 3.76
CA VAL A 12 19.29 7.15 4.01
C VAL A 12 20.57 6.91 4.81
N THR A 13 20.46 6.26 5.98
CA THR A 13 21.63 5.82 6.78
C THR A 13 21.88 4.31 6.63
N ALA A 14 23.06 3.87 7.07
CA ALA A 14 23.70 2.58 6.74
C ALA A 14 22.79 1.32 6.82
N ALA A 15 23.01 0.39 5.87
CA ALA A 15 22.20 -0.81 5.67
C ALA A 15 22.43 -1.88 6.75
N GLY A 16 21.33 -2.40 7.33
CA GLY A 16 21.31 -3.56 8.24
C GLY A 16 20.55 -4.76 7.66
N ALA A 17 20.22 -5.76 8.47
CA ALA A 17 19.31 -6.84 8.05
C ALA A 17 17.90 -6.29 7.77
N ALA A 18 17.20 -6.87 6.79
CA ALA A 18 15.85 -6.45 6.44
C ALA A 18 14.90 -6.59 7.64
N ARG A 19 14.25 -5.48 8.00
CA ARG A 19 13.34 -5.38 9.14
C ARG A 19 12.20 -4.44 8.80
N ILE A 20 11.12 -4.51 9.56
CA ILE A 20 10.05 -3.52 9.45
C ILE A 20 10.52 -2.21 10.04
N VAL A 21 10.46 -1.15 9.23
CA VAL A 21 10.76 0.23 9.61
C VAL A 21 9.54 1.07 9.31
N GLY A 22 9.11 1.87 10.28
CA GLY A 22 8.11 2.90 10.07
C GLY A 22 8.75 4.25 9.78
N VAL A 23 8.13 5.02 8.89
CA VAL A 23 8.58 6.36 8.49
C VAL A 23 7.36 7.25 8.28
N SER A 24 7.46 8.51 8.69
CA SER A 24 6.48 9.53 8.35
C SER A 24 7.20 10.80 7.91
N LEU A 25 6.89 11.25 6.69
CA LEU A 25 7.47 12.45 6.06
C LEU A 25 6.45 13.57 5.91
N GLY A 26 5.22 13.39 6.43
CA GLY A 26 4.14 14.36 6.29
C GLY A 26 3.51 14.42 4.89
N HIS A 27 3.58 13.34 4.10
CA HIS A 27 2.89 13.26 2.80
C HIS A 27 1.39 13.55 2.98
N ALA A 28 0.86 14.49 2.21
CA ALA A 28 -0.53 14.91 2.31
C ALA A 28 -1.49 13.90 1.66
N THR A 29 -0.99 13.12 0.69
CA THR A 29 -1.81 12.17 -0.07
C THR A 29 -1.17 10.79 -0.20
N LEU A 30 -2.01 9.78 -0.46
CA LEU A 30 -1.55 8.43 -0.81
C LEU A 30 -0.69 8.44 -2.08
N ALA A 31 -1.03 9.27 -3.07
CA ALA A 31 -0.29 9.35 -4.32
C ALA A 31 1.14 9.84 -4.12
N GLU A 32 1.34 10.84 -3.25
CA GLU A 32 2.68 11.32 -2.86
C GLU A 32 3.48 10.23 -2.16
N ALA A 33 2.88 9.57 -1.17
CA ALA A 33 3.52 8.47 -0.44
C ALA A 33 3.90 7.30 -1.36
N ASP A 34 3.01 6.92 -2.27
CA ASP A 34 3.27 5.85 -3.25
C ASP A 34 4.40 6.19 -4.20
N HIS A 35 4.43 7.44 -4.68
CA HIS A 35 5.46 7.92 -5.56
C HIS A 35 6.82 7.86 -4.85
N TRP A 36 6.87 8.30 -3.59
CA TRP A 36 8.07 8.17 -2.76
C TRP A 36 8.50 6.70 -2.58
N ILE A 37 7.57 5.79 -2.23
CA ILE A 37 7.85 4.34 -2.11
C ILE A 37 8.46 3.78 -3.40
N ARG A 38 7.89 4.13 -4.55
CA ARG A 38 8.36 3.66 -5.87
C ARG A 38 9.73 4.22 -6.26
N SER A 39 10.14 5.35 -5.70
CA SER A 39 11.46 5.96 -5.95
C SER A 39 12.60 5.32 -5.14
N LEU A 40 12.28 4.52 -4.11
CA LEU A 40 13.29 3.94 -3.23
C LEU A 40 14.19 2.93 -3.95
N THR A 41 15.50 3.09 -3.79
CA THR A 41 16.53 2.16 -4.28
C THR A 41 17.53 1.83 -3.15
N PRO A 42 17.80 0.54 -2.86
CA PRO A 42 17.09 -0.62 -3.37
C PRO A 42 15.61 -0.59 -2.95
N ALA A 43 14.75 -1.17 -3.77
CA ALA A 43 13.32 -1.12 -3.50
C ALA A 43 12.94 -2.07 -2.34
N PRO A 44 12.04 -1.65 -1.42
CA PRO A 44 11.70 -2.40 -0.19
C PRO A 44 10.90 -3.67 -0.49
N VAL A 45 11.14 -4.77 0.22
CA VAL A 45 10.47 -6.07 -0.05
C VAL A 45 8.95 -5.96 0.09
N LEU A 46 8.50 -5.22 1.10
CA LEU A 46 7.10 -4.89 1.38
C LEU A 46 7.03 -3.39 1.71
N ALA A 47 5.99 -2.71 1.25
CA ALA A 47 5.70 -1.34 1.62
C ALA A 47 4.19 -1.14 1.78
N CYS A 48 3.77 -0.54 2.91
CA CYS A 48 2.38 -0.23 3.20
C CYS A 48 2.20 1.25 3.56
N THR A 49 1.10 1.85 3.12
CA THR A 49 0.66 3.19 3.53
C THR A 49 -0.37 3.12 4.64
N HIS A 50 -0.34 4.10 5.54
CA HIS A 50 -1.18 4.22 6.72
C HIS A 50 -1.72 5.64 6.78
N LEU A 51 -3.05 5.78 6.82
CA LEU A 51 -3.67 7.09 7.01
C LEU A 51 -3.60 7.47 8.49
N VAL A 52 -3.15 8.69 8.78
CA VAL A 52 -2.95 9.21 10.12
C VAL A 52 -3.70 10.53 10.25
N ALA A 53 -4.44 10.71 11.34
CA ALA A 53 -5.24 11.91 11.58
C ALA A 53 -4.45 13.04 12.27
N GLU A 54 -3.50 12.70 13.12
CA GLU A 54 -2.75 13.64 13.98
C GLU A 54 -1.24 13.58 13.68
N PRO A 55 -0.50 14.69 13.84
CA PRO A 55 -0.95 16.02 14.29
C PRO A 55 -1.78 16.78 13.24
N TYR A 56 -1.78 16.31 12.00
CA TYR A 56 -2.67 16.70 10.92
C TYR A 56 -2.86 15.49 9.99
N PRO A 57 -3.89 15.47 9.13
CA PRO A 57 -4.08 14.39 8.17
C PRO A 57 -2.86 14.19 7.27
N HIS A 58 -2.23 13.02 7.34
CA HIS A 58 -1.07 12.67 6.52
C HIS A 58 -0.93 11.15 6.34
N VAL A 59 0.04 10.74 5.54
CA VAL A 59 0.34 9.32 5.27
C VAL A 59 1.67 8.91 5.91
N ALA A 60 1.60 7.98 6.86
CA ALA A 60 2.75 7.25 7.37
C ALA A 60 2.97 5.96 6.55
N ILE A 61 4.18 5.40 6.61
CA ILE A 61 4.60 4.29 5.76
C ILE A 61 5.32 3.26 6.62
N SER A 62 5.07 1.97 6.35
CA SER A 62 5.90 0.88 6.85
C SER A 62 6.59 0.15 5.72
N LEU A 63 7.84 -0.23 5.93
CA LEU A 63 8.73 -0.81 4.92
C LEU A 63 9.42 -2.04 5.50
N LEU A 64 9.42 -3.16 4.78
CA LEU A 64 10.37 -4.26 5.02
C LEU A 64 11.64 -3.98 4.22
N THR A 65 12.68 -3.50 4.89
CA THR A 65 13.89 -3.00 4.25
C THR A 65 15.11 -3.05 5.17
N ALA A 66 16.30 -3.05 4.56
CA ALA A 66 17.58 -2.89 5.24
C ALA A 66 17.93 -1.42 5.55
N GLN A 67 17.24 -0.48 4.90
CA GLN A 67 17.52 0.96 5.01
C GLN A 67 16.90 1.58 6.26
N ALA A 68 17.52 2.65 6.75
CA ALA A 68 16.96 3.50 7.78
C ALA A 68 16.52 4.85 7.19
N PHE A 69 15.45 5.40 7.76
CA PHE A 69 14.85 6.66 7.34
C PHE A 69 14.69 7.58 8.55
N ALA A 70 15.01 8.86 8.36
CA ALA A 70 14.73 9.87 9.36
C ALA A 70 13.24 10.25 9.34
N THR A 71 12.64 10.41 10.52
CA THR A 71 11.30 10.96 10.74
C THR A 71 11.44 12.16 11.67
N ALA A 72 10.71 13.24 11.38
CA ALA A 72 10.71 14.41 12.25
C ALA A 72 10.10 14.06 13.62
N PRO A 73 10.61 14.62 14.74
CA PRO A 73 10.16 14.24 16.09
C PRO A 73 8.63 14.30 16.28
N GLU A 74 7.98 15.29 15.71
CA GLU A 74 6.53 15.50 15.76
C GLU A 74 5.71 14.42 15.03
N LEU A 75 6.33 13.65 14.12
CA LEU A 75 5.70 12.55 13.39
C LEU A 75 6.17 11.16 13.88
N ALA A 76 7.01 11.11 14.92
CA ALA A 76 7.59 9.86 15.42
C ALA A 76 6.53 8.86 15.91
N GLY A 77 5.42 9.36 16.47
CA GLY A 77 4.28 8.52 16.88
C GLY A 77 3.67 7.78 15.68
N ALA A 78 3.41 8.50 14.59
CA ALA A 78 2.87 7.95 13.36
C ALA A 78 3.79 6.88 12.74
N ALA A 79 5.10 7.15 12.71
CA ALA A 79 6.10 6.17 12.26
C ALA A 79 6.13 4.94 13.17
N THR A 80 6.04 5.10 14.48
CA THR A 80 6.02 3.98 15.44
C THR A 80 4.78 3.09 15.22
N THR A 81 3.61 3.69 15.06
CA THR A 81 2.37 2.97 14.76
C THR A 81 2.45 2.24 13.42
N ALA A 82 2.98 2.89 12.38
CA ALA A 82 3.19 2.24 11.09
C ALA A 82 4.14 1.04 11.21
N ALA A 83 5.24 1.18 11.96
CA ALA A 83 6.22 0.12 12.19
C ALA A 83 5.64 -1.10 12.90
N ALA A 84 4.62 -0.91 13.75
CA ALA A 84 3.91 -2.02 14.39
C ALA A 84 3.21 -2.94 13.37
N GLY A 85 2.93 -2.43 12.16
CA GLY A 85 2.51 -3.24 11.02
C GLY A 85 1.19 -3.97 11.23
N THR A 86 0.31 -3.49 12.10
CA THR A 86 -0.96 -4.19 12.41
C THR A 86 -1.98 -4.06 11.28
N SER A 87 -1.92 -2.97 10.52
CA SER A 87 -2.84 -2.67 9.42
C SER A 87 -2.13 -1.90 8.29
N GLY A 88 -2.81 -1.62 7.18
CA GLY A 88 -2.31 -0.73 6.12
C GLY A 88 -2.85 -1.08 4.73
N ARG A 89 -2.37 -0.37 3.70
CA ARG A 89 -2.57 -0.71 2.29
C ARG A 89 -1.23 -0.99 1.64
N ALA A 90 -1.05 -2.19 1.11
CA ALA A 90 0.19 -2.55 0.46
C ALA A 90 0.30 -1.87 -0.91
N VAL A 91 1.46 -1.25 -1.14
CA VAL A 91 1.84 -0.60 -2.38
C VAL A 91 2.86 -1.44 -3.14
N ARG A 92 3.72 -2.14 -2.39
CA ARG A 92 4.73 -3.06 -2.92
C ARG A 92 4.75 -4.32 -2.08
N PHE A 93 4.80 -5.46 -2.72
CA PHE A 93 4.92 -6.79 -2.12
C PHE A 93 5.42 -7.77 -3.19
N PRO A 94 6.00 -8.93 -2.81
CA PRO A 94 6.48 -9.89 -3.79
C PRO A 94 5.35 -10.38 -4.71
N GLY A 95 5.58 -10.30 -6.02
CA GLY A 95 4.65 -10.77 -7.05
C GLY A 95 3.63 -9.74 -7.53
N VAL A 96 3.61 -8.52 -6.99
CA VAL A 96 2.69 -7.45 -7.44
C VAL A 96 2.83 -7.16 -8.93
N GLU A 97 4.05 -7.23 -9.47
CA GLU A 97 4.36 -7.03 -10.89
C GLU A 97 3.78 -8.10 -11.82
N ARG A 98 3.36 -9.25 -11.27
CA ARG A 98 2.74 -10.36 -12.01
C ARG A 98 1.20 -10.29 -12.00
N LEU A 99 0.61 -9.35 -11.27
CA LEU A 99 -0.84 -9.18 -11.12
C LEU A 99 -1.39 -8.19 -12.14
N THR A 100 -1.33 -8.58 -13.42
CA THR A 100 -1.75 -7.77 -14.57
C THR A 100 -2.84 -8.45 -15.37
N GLY A 101 -3.79 -7.68 -15.90
CA GLY A 101 -4.93 -8.18 -16.67
C GLY A 101 -5.93 -9.01 -15.85
N ALA A 102 -6.60 -9.94 -16.53
CA ALA A 102 -7.56 -10.86 -15.94
C ALA A 102 -6.84 -12.10 -15.36
N LEU A 103 -7.03 -12.37 -14.07
CA LEU A 103 -6.44 -13.52 -13.37
C LEU A 103 -7.47 -14.19 -12.50
N THR A 104 -7.45 -15.52 -12.41
CA THR A 104 -8.23 -16.23 -11.41
C THR A 104 -7.74 -15.92 -10.00
N VAL A 105 -8.63 -16.05 -9.00
CA VAL A 105 -8.25 -15.98 -7.57
C VAL A 105 -7.09 -16.92 -7.27
N SER A 106 -7.11 -18.13 -7.80
CA SER A 106 -6.02 -19.12 -7.66
C SER A 106 -4.69 -18.61 -8.21
N GLU A 107 -4.68 -18.00 -9.40
CA GLU A 107 -3.46 -17.43 -9.98
C GLU A 107 -2.90 -16.27 -9.15
N ILE A 108 -3.76 -15.41 -8.60
CA ILE A 108 -3.34 -14.30 -7.73
C ILE A 108 -2.61 -14.83 -6.49
N LEU A 109 -3.18 -15.85 -5.83
CA LEU A 109 -2.61 -16.46 -4.62
C LEU A 109 -1.29 -17.19 -4.92
N GLN A 110 -1.17 -17.85 -6.07
CA GLN A 110 0.05 -18.58 -6.46
C GLN A 110 1.19 -17.65 -6.91
N ARG A 111 0.85 -16.49 -7.50
CA ARG A 111 1.82 -15.58 -8.12
C ARG A 111 2.26 -14.45 -7.21
N SER A 112 1.68 -14.31 -6.02
CA SER A 112 1.99 -13.20 -5.13
C SER A 112 2.01 -13.60 -3.65
N SER A 113 2.43 -12.68 -2.80
CA SER A 113 2.32 -12.84 -1.34
C SER A 113 0.92 -12.54 -0.77
N ILE A 114 -0.10 -12.38 -1.63
CA ILE A 114 -1.49 -12.26 -1.17
C ILE A 114 -1.90 -13.61 -0.56
N ALA A 115 -2.27 -13.58 0.72
CA ALA A 115 -2.67 -14.77 1.47
C ALA A 115 -4.12 -15.16 1.15
N ARG A 116 -4.99 -14.16 0.94
CA ARG A 116 -6.44 -14.36 0.80
C ARG A 116 -7.06 -13.35 -0.17
N VAL A 117 -8.08 -13.80 -0.89
CA VAL A 117 -8.99 -12.93 -1.67
C VAL A 117 -10.39 -13.03 -1.08
N GLU A 118 -10.99 -11.87 -0.80
CA GLU A 118 -12.32 -11.75 -0.21
C GLU A 118 -13.21 -10.90 -1.11
N VAL A 119 -14.49 -11.27 -1.23
CA VAL A 119 -15.54 -10.43 -1.81
C VAL A 119 -16.11 -9.55 -0.70
N LEU A 120 -16.17 -8.25 -0.93
CA LEU A 120 -16.69 -7.27 0.01
C LEU A 120 -18.13 -7.67 0.43
N GLY A 121 -18.32 -7.92 1.72
CA GLY A 121 -19.60 -8.37 2.28
C GLY A 121 -20.00 -9.81 1.97
N GLY A 122 -19.19 -10.56 1.20
CA GLY A 122 -19.50 -11.92 0.74
C GLY A 122 -18.58 -13.03 1.26
N GLY A 123 -17.45 -12.69 1.89
CA GLY A 123 -16.50 -13.68 2.43
C GLY A 123 -15.42 -14.10 1.41
N PRO A 124 -14.81 -15.29 1.55
CA PRO A 124 -13.77 -15.77 0.63
C PRO A 124 -14.27 -15.88 -0.82
N ALA A 125 -13.44 -15.47 -1.78
CA ALA A 125 -13.75 -15.62 -3.20
C ALA A 125 -13.50 -17.06 -3.68
N ASP A 126 -14.28 -17.52 -4.66
CA ASP A 126 -14.08 -18.83 -5.30
C ASP A 126 -12.74 -18.82 -6.09
N PRO A 127 -11.84 -19.81 -5.88
CA PRO A 127 -10.55 -19.90 -6.56
C PRO A 127 -10.60 -19.81 -8.10
N ALA A 128 -11.70 -20.23 -8.74
CA ALA A 128 -11.88 -20.21 -10.18
C ALA A 128 -12.44 -18.88 -10.71
N THR A 129 -12.92 -17.99 -9.84
CA THR A 129 -13.48 -16.70 -10.25
C THR A 129 -12.39 -15.79 -10.81
N VAL A 130 -12.66 -15.15 -11.94
CA VAL A 130 -11.76 -14.20 -12.59
C VAL A 130 -11.85 -12.84 -11.90
N VAL A 131 -10.68 -12.28 -11.61
CA VAL A 131 -10.46 -10.93 -11.10
C VAL A 131 -9.81 -10.09 -12.21
N GLU A 132 -10.52 -9.06 -12.65
CA GLU A 132 -10.00 -8.04 -13.56
C GLU A 132 -9.14 -7.06 -12.74
N THR A 133 -7.82 -7.27 -12.73
CA THR A 133 -6.92 -6.53 -11.82
C THR A 133 -6.73 -5.06 -12.17
N GLY A 134 -7.02 -4.66 -13.42
CA GLY A 134 -6.79 -3.28 -13.91
C GLY A 134 -5.34 -2.81 -13.76
N ASP A 135 -4.39 -3.75 -13.72
CA ASP A 135 -2.96 -3.54 -13.47
C ASP A 135 -2.68 -2.73 -12.18
N PHE A 136 -3.60 -2.84 -11.21
CA PHE A 136 -3.53 -2.10 -9.96
C PHE A 136 -4.16 -2.91 -8.82
N VAL A 137 -3.31 -3.42 -7.93
CA VAL A 137 -3.74 -4.26 -6.81
C VAL A 137 -3.20 -3.67 -5.51
N ARG A 138 -4.13 -3.29 -4.62
CA ARG A 138 -3.86 -2.73 -3.28
C ARG A 138 -4.49 -3.60 -2.19
N PRO A 139 -3.86 -4.73 -1.82
CA PRO A 139 -4.37 -5.55 -0.74
C PRO A 139 -4.19 -4.83 0.60
N GLN A 140 -5.06 -5.15 1.55
CA GLN A 140 -4.94 -4.69 2.92
C GLN A 140 -3.89 -5.53 3.64
N PHE A 141 -2.98 -4.89 4.36
CA PHE A 141 -2.18 -5.60 5.36
C PHE A 141 -3.05 -5.75 6.60
N ARG A 142 -3.25 -6.98 7.10
CA ARG A 142 -4.05 -7.28 8.29
C ARG A 142 -3.31 -8.33 9.10
N ASN A 143 -2.78 -7.95 10.26
CA ASN A 143 -2.15 -8.86 11.22
C ASN A 143 -1.09 -9.81 10.59
N GLY A 144 -0.26 -9.31 9.67
CA GLY A 144 0.79 -10.12 9.02
C GLY A 144 0.42 -10.67 7.64
N GLU A 145 -0.86 -10.60 7.25
CA GLU A 145 -1.35 -11.15 5.98
C GLU A 145 -1.76 -10.05 5.00
N LEU A 146 -1.56 -10.32 3.70
CA LEU A 146 -2.10 -9.51 2.62
C LEU A 146 -3.44 -10.07 2.18
N VAL A 147 -4.49 -9.29 2.37
CA VAL A 147 -5.87 -9.64 1.99
C VAL A 147 -6.34 -8.73 0.88
N LEU A 148 -6.57 -9.29 -0.31
CA LEU A 148 -7.16 -8.57 -1.43
C LEU A 148 -8.67 -8.57 -1.29
N VAL A 149 -9.26 -7.39 -1.08
CA VAL A 149 -10.70 -7.22 -1.09
C VAL A 149 -11.14 -6.87 -2.50
N THR A 150 -12.18 -7.54 -2.97
CA THR A 150 -12.76 -7.40 -4.32
C THR A 150 -14.25 -7.07 -4.24
N THR A 151 -14.81 -6.55 -5.33
CA THR A 151 -16.25 -6.34 -5.50
C THR A 151 -16.74 -7.05 -6.76
N PRO A 152 -17.98 -7.56 -6.78
CA PRO A 152 -18.57 -8.11 -8.01
C PRO A 152 -18.62 -7.08 -9.14
N ALA A 153 -18.35 -7.55 -10.35
CA ALA A 153 -18.45 -6.79 -11.59
C ALA A 153 -19.30 -7.54 -12.63
N VAL A 154 -19.50 -6.93 -13.79
CA VAL A 154 -20.29 -7.51 -14.87
C VAL A 154 -19.71 -8.85 -15.34
N GLY A 155 -20.58 -9.77 -15.76
CA GLY A 155 -20.16 -11.07 -16.29
C GLY A 155 -19.68 -12.09 -15.24
N GLY A 156 -20.01 -11.90 -13.96
CA GLY A 156 -19.59 -12.82 -12.89
C GLY A 156 -18.11 -12.70 -12.53
N THR A 157 -17.46 -11.61 -12.92
CA THR A 157 -16.07 -11.30 -12.58
C THR A 157 -16.00 -10.50 -11.28
N LEU A 158 -14.78 -10.37 -10.76
CA LEU A 158 -14.44 -9.53 -9.63
C LEU A 158 -13.50 -8.41 -10.08
N VAL A 159 -13.52 -7.29 -9.37
CA VAL A 159 -12.50 -6.23 -9.50
C VAL A 159 -11.93 -5.91 -8.12
N PRO A 160 -10.66 -5.48 -7.98
CA PRO A 160 -10.15 -4.95 -6.74
C PRO A 160 -11.05 -3.82 -6.19
N PHE A 161 -11.29 -3.81 -4.88
CA PHE A 161 -12.10 -2.77 -4.24
C PHE A 161 -11.49 -1.37 -4.40
N GLU A 162 -10.16 -1.29 -4.35
CA GLU A 162 -9.44 -0.05 -4.55
C GLU A 162 -9.12 0.14 -6.03
N SER A 163 -9.55 1.26 -6.60
CA SER A 163 -9.31 1.62 -8.00
C SER A 163 -8.19 2.65 -8.11
N ARG A 164 -7.40 2.58 -9.19
CA ARG A 164 -6.30 3.52 -9.46
C ARG A 164 -6.79 4.95 -9.68
N ASN A 165 -7.94 5.06 -10.36
CA ASN A 165 -8.62 6.31 -10.60
C ASN A 165 -10.06 6.13 -10.09
N PRO A 166 -10.32 6.40 -8.80
CA PRO A 166 -11.68 6.34 -8.31
C PRO A 166 -12.53 7.29 -9.16
N THR A 167 -13.59 6.77 -9.75
CA THR A 167 -14.65 7.64 -10.28
C THR A 167 -15.02 8.57 -9.13
N PRO A 168 -14.97 9.90 -9.30
CA PRO A 168 -15.33 10.81 -8.23
C PRO A 168 -16.76 10.51 -7.81
N CYS A 169 -16.91 9.84 -6.67
CA CYS A 169 -18.21 9.59 -6.07
C CYS A 169 -18.66 10.91 -5.44
N CYS A 170 -19.41 11.69 -6.21
CA CYS A 170 -20.33 12.75 -5.80
C CYS A 170 -19.96 13.50 -4.50
N ALA A 171 -19.05 14.47 -4.60
CA ALA A 171 -18.97 15.55 -3.62
C ALA A 171 -20.12 16.53 -3.88
N SER A 172 -21.33 16.20 -3.43
CA SER A 172 -22.50 17.09 -3.43
C SER A 172 -23.53 16.60 -2.42
N HIS A 173 -23.25 16.67 -1.11
CA HIS A 173 -24.26 16.56 -0.06
C HIS A 173 -23.83 17.39 1.16
#